data_AF-C0XNW8-F1
#
_entry.id   AF-C0XNW8-F1
#
_cell.length_a   1.000
_cell.length_b   1.000
_cell.length_c   1.000
_cell.angle_alpha   90.00
_cell.angle_beta   90.00
_cell.angle_gamma   90.00
#
_symmetry.space_group_name_H-M   'P 1'
#
loop_
_entity.id
_entity.type
_entity.pdbx_description
1 polymer ?
#
loop_
_entity_poly.entity_id
_entity_poly.type
_entity_poly.pdbx_seq_one_letter_code
_entity_poly.pdbx_strand_id
1 'polypeptide(L)'
;MSVRRAPNPNRNFPTHCPYCAGEDLYPNEETDFAWKCGECLRIFEVKFFGQDDPHTAPAPAPSTEEAFQASLRKHGHAAVLREVGNTGEKRLKGISND
;
A
#
# COMPACT_ATOMS: atom_id res chain seq x y z
N MET A 1 9.07 8.41 -1.82
CA MET A 1 8.83 7.94 -0.44
C MET A 1 7.58 8.56 0.17
N SER A 2 6.41 7.93 -0.01
CA SER A 2 5.23 8.27 0.78
C SER A 2 5.28 7.50 2.10
N VAL A 3 5.78 8.14 3.17
CA VAL A 3 5.68 7.56 4.51
C VAL A 3 4.21 7.65 4.92
N ARG A 4 3.45 6.57 4.69
CA ARG A 4 2.00 6.56 4.96
C ARG A 4 1.68 6.64 6.45
N ARG A 5 2.62 6.31 7.35
CA ARG A 5 2.45 6.30 8.83
C ARG A 5 3.78 6.49 9.56
N ALA A 6 3.75 7.07 10.77
CA ALA A 6 4.89 7.11 11.67
C ALA A 6 5.37 5.69 12.03
N PRO A 7 6.69 5.45 12.20
CA PRO A 7 7.21 4.15 12.63
C PRO A 7 6.58 3.68 13.94
N ASN A 8 6.13 2.43 13.99
CA ASN A 8 5.58 1.82 15.19
C ASN A 8 6.56 0.76 15.72
N PRO A 9 7.13 0.94 16.93
CA PRO A 9 8.10 0.00 17.51
C PRO A 9 7.56 -1.42 17.67
N ASN A 10 6.25 -1.56 17.92
CA ASN A 10 5.59 -2.87 18.11
C ASN A 10 5.31 -3.62 16.80
N ARG A 11 5.68 -3.08 15.63
CA ARG A 11 5.51 -3.76 14.33
C ARG A 11 6.82 -4.31 13.76
N ASN A 12 7.95 -4.09 14.43
CA ASN A 12 9.29 -4.38 13.92
C ASN A 12 10.01 -5.46 14.75
N PHE A 13 9.42 -6.65 14.86
CA PHE A 13 10.09 -7.78 15.51
C PHE A 13 11.08 -8.44 14.52
N PRO A 14 12.40 -8.45 14.80
CA PRO A 14 13.35 -9.26 14.06
C PRO A 14 13.17 -10.74 14.45
N THR A 15 13.26 -11.63 13.47
CA THR A 15 13.28 -13.09 13.71
C THR A 15 14.69 -13.64 13.86
N HIS A 16 15.70 -12.94 13.34
CA HIS A 16 17.10 -13.38 13.36
C HIS A 16 18.02 -12.21 13.68
N CYS A 17 19.06 -12.48 14.47
CA CYS A 17 20.13 -11.52 14.73
C CYS A 17 20.87 -11.21 13.41
N PRO A 18 21.03 -9.93 13.02
CA PRO A 18 21.73 -9.58 11.79
C PRO A 18 23.23 -9.91 11.82
N TYR A 19 23.78 -10.27 13.00
CA TYR A 19 25.20 -10.55 13.17
C TYR A 19 25.52 -12.05 13.28
N CYS A 20 24.72 -12.85 13.96
CA CYS A 20 24.99 -14.28 14.18
C CYS A 20 23.91 -15.22 13.64
N ALA A 21 22.83 -14.69 13.06
CA ALA A 21 21.64 -15.44 12.63
C ALA A 21 20.91 -16.21 13.75
N GLY A 22 21.28 -16.00 15.02
CA GLY A 22 20.59 -16.55 16.18
C GLY A 22 19.19 -15.98 16.37
N GLU A 23 18.33 -16.74 17.03
CA GLU A 23 16.90 -16.42 17.20
C GLU A 23 16.58 -15.97 18.64
N ASP A 24 17.52 -16.09 19.59
CA ASP A 24 17.37 -15.63 20.97
C ASP A 24 17.43 -14.10 21.06
N LEU A 25 16.30 -13.44 20.81
CA LEU A 25 16.16 -11.99 20.68
C LEU A 25 15.16 -11.42 21.70
N TYR A 26 15.56 -10.37 22.42
CA TYR A 26 14.75 -9.68 23.42
C TYR A 26 14.70 -8.17 23.17
N PRO A 27 13.60 -7.47 23.47
CA PRO A 27 13.58 -6.01 23.53
C PRO A 27 14.64 -5.47 24.51
N ASN A 28 15.14 -4.28 24.23
CA ASN A 28 16.17 -3.64 25.04
C ASN A 28 15.84 -2.16 25.28
N GLU A 29 16.34 -1.59 26.37
CA GLU A 29 15.96 -0.26 26.86
C GLU A 29 16.75 0.90 26.24
N GLU A 30 17.80 0.63 25.44
CA GLU A 30 18.60 1.69 24.80
C GLU A 30 17.74 2.62 23.92
N THR A 31 16.73 2.07 23.21
CA THR A 31 15.70 2.83 22.48
C THR A 31 14.40 2.03 22.40
N ASP A 32 13.28 2.68 22.05
CA ASP A 32 11.99 2.00 21.76
C ASP A 32 12.06 0.93 20.65
N PHE A 33 13.13 0.91 19.85
CA PHE A 33 13.34 -0.01 18.73
C PHE A 33 14.54 -0.95 18.95
N ALA A 34 15.14 -0.95 20.14
CA ALA A 34 16.34 -1.72 20.43
C ALA A 34 16.04 -3.19 20.78
N TRP A 35 16.96 -4.06 20.37
CA TRP A 35 16.94 -5.50 20.55
C TRP A 35 18.30 -6.00 21.01
N LYS A 36 18.30 -6.93 21.95
CA LYS A 36 19.48 -7.66 22.43
C LYS A 36 19.44 -9.09 21.91
N CYS A 37 20.53 -9.57 21.34
CA CYS A 37 20.74 -10.99 21.06
C CYS A 37 21.36 -11.69 22.28
N GLY A 38 20.74 -12.76 22.78
CA GLY A 38 21.27 -13.55 23.88
C GLY A 38 22.44 -14.46 23.49
N GLU A 39 22.55 -14.85 22.21
CA GLU A 39 23.65 -15.69 21.72
C GLU A 39 24.96 -14.92 21.52
N CYS A 40 24.92 -13.79 20.80
CA CYS A 40 26.13 -13.02 20.48
C CYS A 40 26.28 -11.71 21.27
N LEU A 41 25.36 -11.45 22.21
CA LEU A 41 25.36 -10.34 23.18
C LEU A 41 25.32 -8.92 22.59
N ARG A 42 25.14 -8.78 21.27
CA ARG A 42 25.03 -7.47 20.60
C ARG A 42 23.66 -6.85 20.82
N ILE A 43 23.65 -5.53 20.95
CA ILE A 43 22.45 -4.69 20.96
C ILE A 43 22.38 -3.95 19.63
N PHE A 44 21.20 -3.93 19.01
CA PHE A 44 20.94 -3.28 17.72
C PHE A 44 19.53 -2.71 17.66
N GLU A 45 19.25 -1.78 16.76
CA GLU A 45 17.91 -1.23 16.57
C GLU A 45 17.31 -1.61 15.20
N VAL A 46 15.98 -1.79 15.14
CA VAL A 46 15.27 -2.17 13.90
C VAL A 46 14.19 -1.13 13.58
N LYS A 47 14.40 -0.34 12.53
CA LYS A 47 13.48 0.75 12.10
C LYS A 47 12.89 0.48 10.72
N PHE A 48 11.57 0.60 10.58
CA PHE A 48 10.87 0.53 9.31
C PHE A 48 10.53 1.95 8.86
N PHE A 49 11.18 2.41 7.79
CA PHE A 49 11.00 3.76 7.25
C PHE A 49 9.85 3.87 6.25
N GLY A 50 9.33 2.75 5.76
CA GLY A 50 8.26 2.70 4.77
C GLY A 50 8.59 1.82 3.59
N GLN A 51 7.79 1.95 2.53
CA GLN A 51 7.99 1.27 1.26
C GLN A 51 8.37 2.31 0.21
N ASP A 52 9.39 2.00 -0.60
CA ASP A 52 9.75 2.80 -1.77
C ASP A 52 8.74 2.65 -2.90
N ASP A 53 8.79 3.59 -3.84
CA ASP A 53 7.94 3.57 -5.02
C ASP A 53 8.37 2.40 -5.93
N PRO A 54 7.43 1.60 -6.48
CA PRO A 54 7.79 0.48 -7.35
C PRO A 54 8.43 1.01 -8.63
N HIS A 55 9.39 0.25 -9.19
CA HIS A 55 10.04 0.61 -10.46
C HIS A 55 9.02 0.82 -11.60
N THR A 56 7.96 0.00 -11.62
CA THR A 56 6.84 0.15 -12.54
C THR A 56 5.57 0.33 -11.74
N ALA A 57 4.94 1.50 -11.89
CA ALA A 57 3.66 1.76 -11.25
C ALA A 57 2.62 0.77 -11.79
N PRO A 58 1.81 0.14 -10.91
CA PRO A 58 0.67 -0.64 -11.35
C PRO A 58 -0.32 0.27 -12.10
N ALA A 59 -1.05 -0.31 -13.05
CA ALA A 59 -2.17 0.39 -13.66
C ALA A 59 -3.15 0.84 -12.57
N PRO A 60 -3.79 2.01 -12.71
CA PRO A 60 -4.76 2.47 -11.73
C PRO A 60 -5.84 1.41 -11.51
N ALA A 61 -6.21 1.19 -10.24
CA ALA A 61 -7.30 0.28 -9.93
C ALA A 61 -8.60 0.84 -10.54
N PRO A 62 -9.44 0.00 -11.17
CA PRO A 62 -10.78 0.44 -11.58
C PRO A 62 -11.55 0.90 -10.35
N SER A 63 -12.42 1.89 -10.55
CA SER A 63 -13.38 2.27 -9.51
C SER A 63 -14.25 1.07 -9.11
N THR A 64 -14.82 1.13 -7.90
CA THR A 64 -15.74 0.10 -7.41
C THR A 64 -16.87 -0.18 -8.40
N GLU A 65 -17.40 0.86 -9.04
CA GLU A 65 -18.45 0.75 -10.05
C GLU A 65 -17.95 0.05 -11.32
N GLU A 66 -16.81 0.46 -11.88
CA GLU A 66 -16.25 -0.17 -13.08
C GLU A 66 -15.93 -1.65 -12.85
N ALA A 67 -15.37 -1.98 -11.70
CA ALA A 67 -15.10 -3.34 -11.28
C ALA A 67 -16.39 -4.17 -11.17
N PHE A 68 -17.45 -3.59 -10.58
CA PHE A 68 -18.75 -4.22 -10.46
C PHE A 68 -19.40 -4.47 -11.82
N GLN A 69 -19.41 -3.47 -12.71
CA GLN A 69 -19.94 -3.61 -14.07
C GLN A 69 -19.16 -4.65 -14.89
N ALA A 70 -17.84 -4.71 -14.73
CA ALA A 70 -17.02 -5.73 -15.38
C ALA A 70 -17.34 -7.15 -14.88
N SER A 71 -17.57 -7.31 -13.57
CA SER A 71 -18.02 -8.57 -12.98
C SER A 71 -19.38 -9.00 -13.52
N LEU A 72 -20.37 -8.11 -13.51
CA LEU A 72 -21.71 -8.38 -14.05
C LEU A 72 -21.66 -8.84 -15.51
N ARG A 73 -20.86 -8.16 -16.35
CA ARG A 73 -20.62 -8.55 -17.74
C ARG A 73 -20.04 -9.96 -17.85
N LYS A 74 -18.98 -10.24 -17.08
CA LYS A 74 -18.31 -11.55 -17.09
C LYS A 74 -19.23 -12.69 -16.70
N HIS A 75 -20.16 -12.45 -15.78
CA HIS A 75 -21.08 -13.46 -15.25
C HIS A 75 -22.45 -13.51 -15.96
N GLY A 76 -22.62 -12.78 -17.07
CA GLY A 76 -23.83 -12.86 -17.89
C GLY A 76 -25.04 -12.10 -17.35
N HIS A 77 -24.86 -11.20 -16.38
CA HIS A 77 -25.93 -10.37 -15.81
C HIS A 77 -26.22 -9.13 -16.68
N ALA A 78 -26.45 -9.32 -17.97
CA ALA A 78 -26.58 -8.23 -18.93
C ALA A 78 -27.77 -7.29 -18.63
N ALA A 79 -28.86 -7.82 -18.07
CA ALA A 79 -30.08 -7.06 -17.79
C ALA A 79 -29.93 -5.97 -16.71
N VAL A 80 -28.86 -6.01 -15.91
CA VAL A 80 -28.64 -5.09 -14.78
C VAL A 80 -27.42 -4.18 -14.99
N LEU A 81 -26.83 -4.19 -16.20
CA LEU A 81 -25.73 -3.30 -16.54
C LEU A 81 -26.22 -1.85 -16.59
N ARG A 82 -25.42 -0.92 -16.07
CA ARG A 82 -25.70 0.51 -16.20
C ARG A 82 -25.09 1.07 -17.47
N GLU A 83 -25.84 1.91 -18.17
CA GLU A 83 -25.29 2.75 -19.23
C GLU A 83 -24.53 3.92 -18.60
N VAL A 84 -23.23 4.02 -18.88
CA VAL A 84 -22.42 5.17 -18.44
C VAL A 84 -22.67 6.32 -19.43
N GLY A 85 -23.54 7.26 -19.06
CA GLY A 85 -23.76 8.48 -19.84
C GLY A 85 -22.50 9.35 -19.87
N ASN A 86 -21.94 9.57 -21.07
CA ASN A 86 -20.74 10.37 -21.28
C ASN A 86 -21.04 11.87 -21.05
N THR A 87 -21.07 12.29 -19.78
CA THR A 87 -21.41 13.68 -19.38
C THR A 87 -20.18 14.58 -19.51
N GLY A 88 -19.57 14.64 -20.70
CA GLY A 88 -18.30 15.34 -20.92
C GLY A 88 -18.10 16.06 -22.26
N GLU A 89 -18.92 15.83 -23.30
CA GLU A 89 -18.59 16.34 -24.66
C GLU A 89 -19.48 17.48 -25.20
N LYS A 90 -20.54 17.91 -24.49
CA LYS A 90 -21.38 19.04 -24.94
C LYS A 90 -21.11 20.33 -24.17
N ARG A 91 -19.89 20.88 -24.31
CA ARG A 91 -19.61 22.28 -23.97
C ARG A 91 -18.56 22.83 -24.93
N LEU A 92 -18.96 23.11 -26.17
CA LEU A 92 -18.38 24.08 -27.11
C LEU A 92 -18.97 23.85 -28.51
N LYS A 93 -20.12 24.48 -28.80
CA LYS A 93 -20.54 24.98 -30.12
C LYS A 93 -21.95 25.54 -30.02
N GLY A 94 -22.07 26.86 -30.10
CA GLY A 94 -23.36 27.53 -30.15
C GLY A 94 -23.38 28.93 -29.52
N ILE A 95 -22.41 29.79 -29.85
CA ILE A 95 -22.67 31.24 -29.90
C ILE A 95 -22.38 31.65 -31.35
N SER A 96 -23.44 31.72 -32.16
CA SER A 96 -23.48 32.55 -33.35
C SER A 96 -24.60 33.54 -33.14
N ASN A 97 -24.25 34.82 -33.08
CA ASN A 97 -25.19 35.93 -33.09
C ASN A 97 -25.74 36.07 -34.51
N ASP A 98 -27.06 36.09 -34.63
CA ASP A 98 -27.80 36.91 -35.60
C ASP A 98 -28.76 37.80 -34.79
#